data_AF-F6XBL0-F1
#
_entry.id   AF-F6XBL0-F1
#
_cell.length_a   1.000
_cell.length_b   1.000
_cell.length_c   1.000
_cell.angle_alpha   90.00
_cell.angle_beta   90.00
_cell.angle_gamma   90.00
#
_symmetry.space_group_name_H-M   'P 1'
#
loop_
_entity.id
_entity.type
_entity.pdbx_description
1 polymer ?
#
loop_
_entity_poly.entity_id
_entity_poly.type
_entity_poly.pdbx_seq_one_letter_code
_entity_poly.pdbx_strand_id
1 'polypeptide(L)'
;MIKGYMQQHNIPQREVVDVTGLNQSHLSQHLNKGTPMKTQKRAALYTWYVRKQREILRQFSQQNQGPGQSEDTCSEPTNKKMRRNRFKWGPASQQILYQAYDRQKNPSKEEREALVEECNRAECLQRGVSPSKAHGLGSNLVTEVRVYNWFANRRKEEAFRQKLAMDAYSSNQTHNLNPLLTHGSPHHQPSSSPPNKMS
;
A
#
# COMPACT_ATOMS: atom_id res chain seq x y z
N MET A 1 17.52 -11.02 -7.67
CA MET A 1 17.56 -11.52 -6.28
C MET A 1 16.85 -10.58 -5.30
N ILE A 2 17.40 -9.40 -4.99
CA ILE A 2 16.83 -8.49 -3.96
C ILE A 2 15.39 -8.04 -4.27
N LYS A 3 15.10 -7.65 -5.52
CA LYS A 3 13.73 -7.26 -5.92
C LYS A 3 12.70 -8.36 -5.67
N GLY A 4 13.01 -9.61 -6.04
CA GLY A 4 12.13 -10.75 -5.81
C GLY A 4 11.85 -10.97 -4.33
N TYR A 5 12.89 -10.87 -3.49
CA TYR A 5 12.75 -10.96 -2.04
C TYR A 5 11.88 -9.85 -1.46
N MET A 6 12.07 -8.60 -1.91
CA MET A 6 11.23 -7.48 -1.50
C MET A 6 9.77 -7.68 -1.90
N GLN A 7 9.50 -8.22 -3.09
CA GLN A 7 8.15 -8.52 -3.54
C GLN A 7 7.52 -9.66 -2.72
N GLN A 8 8.27 -10.73 -2.49
CA GLN A 8 7.81 -11.89 -1.74
C GLN A 8 7.42 -11.53 -0.30
N HIS A 9 8.25 -10.74 0.40
CA HIS A 9 8.00 -10.30 1.77
C HIS A 9 7.23 -8.99 1.87
N ASN A 10 6.80 -8.44 0.74
CA ASN A 10 6.06 -7.18 0.61
C ASN A 10 6.74 -6.01 1.37
N ILE A 11 8.05 -5.86 1.14
CA ILE A 11 8.91 -4.86 1.77
C ILE A 11 8.83 -3.56 0.97
N PRO A 12 8.45 -2.43 1.60
CA PRO A 12 8.40 -1.15 0.90
C PRO A 12 9.80 -0.66 0.54
N GLN A 13 9.97 -0.18 -0.71
CA GLN A 13 11.25 0.38 -1.15
C GLN A 13 11.71 1.56 -0.30
N ARG A 14 10.77 2.31 0.28
CA ARG A 14 11.06 3.38 1.24
C ARG A 14 11.91 2.88 2.42
N GLU A 15 11.60 1.72 2.98
CA GLU A 15 12.37 1.18 4.11
C GLU A 15 13.84 0.98 3.73
N VAL A 16 14.09 0.48 2.52
CA VAL A 16 15.46 0.34 1.99
C VAL A 16 16.14 1.70 1.92
N VAL A 17 15.46 2.71 1.38
CA VAL A 17 15.97 4.08 1.27
C VAL A 17 16.28 4.68 2.64
N ASP A 18 15.35 4.56 3.59
CA ASP A 18 15.47 5.13 4.93
C ASP A 18 16.66 4.51 5.69
N VAL A 19 16.98 3.22 5.48
CA VAL A 19 18.11 2.54 6.13
C VAL A 19 19.44 2.69 5.39
N THR A 20 19.42 2.67 4.05
CA THR A 20 20.65 2.66 3.23
C THR A 20 21.11 4.05 2.82
N GLY A 21 20.26 5.08 2.93
CA GLY A 21 20.53 6.42 2.42
C GLY A 21 20.60 6.51 0.88
N LEU A 22 20.15 5.48 0.17
CA LEU A 22 20.13 5.47 -1.29
C LEU A 22 19.03 6.38 -1.85
N ASN A 23 19.29 6.98 -3.01
CA ASN A 23 18.26 7.76 -3.70
C ASN A 23 17.11 6.85 -4.17
N GLN A 24 15.86 7.24 -3.88
CA GLN A 24 14.68 6.42 -4.19
C GLN A 24 14.52 6.14 -5.69
N SER A 25 14.66 7.16 -6.54
CA SER A 25 14.52 7.01 -7.99
C SER A 25 15.62 6.10 -8.55
N HIS A 26 16.88 6.35 -8.14
CA HIS A 26 18.01 5.53 -8.60
C HIS A 26 17.90 4.07 -8.14
N LEU A 27 17.47 3.84 -6.89
CA LEU A 27 17.22 2.48 -6.39
C LEU A 27 16.10 1.79 -7.20
N SER A 28 15.02 2.51 -7.51
CA SER A 28 13.93 1.96 -8.32
C SER A 28 14.38 1.60 -9.74
N GLN A 29 15.13 2.48 -10.40
CA GLN A 29 15.68 2.22 -11.73
C GLN A 29 16.65 1.03 -11.73
N HIS A 30 17.53 0.95 -10.73
CA HIS A 30 18.44 -0.19 -10.60
C HIS A 30 17.69 -1.51 -10.42
N LEU A 31 16.69 -1.56 -9.52
CA LEU A 31 15.93 -2.77 -9.23
C LEU A 31 14.98 -3.20 -10.35
N ASN A 32 14.38 -2.25 -11.08
CA ASN A 32 13.36 -2.54 -12.09
C ASN A 32 13.87 -2.52 -13.53
N LYS A 33 14.84 -1.66 -13.83
CA LYS A 33 15.37 -1.43 -15.19
C LYS A 33 16.82 -1.88 -15.35
N GLY A 34 17.48 -2.34 -14.28
CA GLY A 34 18.87 -2.79 -14.35
C GLY A 34 19.90 -1.65 -14.52
N THR A 35 19.50 -0.39 -14.27
CA THR A 35 20.41 0.77 -14.38
C THR A 35 21.66 0.55 -13.51
N PRO A 36 22.87 0.84 -14.03
CA PRO A 36 24.09 0.63 -13.26
C PRO A 36 24.09 1.45 -11.97
N MET A 37 24.65 0.86 -10.92
CA MET A 37 24.78 1.47 -9.60
C MET A 37 26.23 1.32 -9.14
N LYS A 38 26.82 2.38 -8.57
CA LYS A 38 28.21 2.36 -8.08
C LYS A 38 28.44 1.26 -7.04
N THR A 39 29.63 0.67 -7.02
CA THR A 39 29.98 -0.46 -6.14
C THR A 39 29.70 -0.17 -4.65
N GLN A 40 30.07 1.01 -4.15
CA GLN A 40 29.78 1.42 -2.77
C GLN A 40 28.27 1.40 -2.45
N LYS A 41 27.44 1.91 -3.35
CA LYS A 41 25.98 1.92 -3.21
C LYS A 41 25.39 0.51 -3.27
N ARG A 42 25.92 -0.34 -4.16
CA ARG A 42 25.54 -1.76 -4.23
C ARG A 42 25.90 -2.50 -2.94
N ALA A 43 27.07 -2.24 -2.37
CA ALA A 43 27.50 -2.83 -1.10
C ALA A 43 26.53 -2.48 0.03
N ALA A 44 26.12 -1.21 0.15
CA ALA A 44 25.10 -0.79 1.13
C ALA A 44 23.77 -1.54 0.95
N LEU A 45 23.32 -1.71 -0.30
CA LEU A 45 22.10 -2.45 -0.62
C LEU A 45 22.20 -3.94 -0.26
N TYR A 46 23.33 -4.60 -0.55
CA TYR A 46 23.56 -6.00 -0.20
C TYR A 46 23.67 -6.22 1.31
N THR A 47 24.36 -5.33 2.02
CA THR A 47 24.44 -5.36 3.49
C THR A 47 23.05 -5.25 4.11
N TRP A 48 22.23 -4.32 3.61
CA TRP A 48 20.83 -4.21 4.04
C TRP A 48 20.07 -5.51 3.77
N TYR A 49 20.19 -6.09 2.58
CA TYR A 49 19.49 -7.30 2.19
C TYR A 49 19.78 -8.48 3.13
N VAL A 50 21.06 -8.76 3.41
CA VAL A 50 21.47 -9.87 4.29
C VAL A 50 21.04 -9.61 5.75
N ARG A 51 21.07 -8.36 6.21
CA ARG A 51 20.53 -7.99 7.53
C ARG A 51 19.02 -8.22 7.58
N LYS A 52 18.30 -7.83 6.54
CA LYS A 52 16.84 -7.96 6.47
C LYS A 52 16.39 -9.41 6.41
N GLN A 53 17.12 -10.28 5.71
CA GLN A 53 16.86 -11.72 5.70
C GLN A 53 16.90 -12.32 7.11
N ARG A 54 17.93 -11.96 7.90
CA ARG A 54 18.05 -12.41 9.30
C ARG A 54 16.94 -11.85 10.18
N GLU A 55 16.58 -10.57 10.00
CA GLU A 55 15.49 -9.94 10.75
C GLU A 55 14.15 -10.65 10.50
N ILE A 56 13.80 -10.91 9.24
CA ILE A 56 12.57 -11.60 8.87
C ILE A 56 12.56 -13.04 9.39
N LEU A 57 13.67 -13.76 9.24
CA LEU A 57 13.79 -15.11 9.77
C LEU A 57 13.57 -15.13 11.29
N ARG A 58 14.14 -14.16 12.01
CA ARG A 58 13.95 -13.98 13.45
C ARG A 58 12.50 -13.67 13.81
N GLN A 59 11.81 -12.81 13.05
CA GLN A 59 10.40 -12.48 13.27
C GLN A 59 9.48 -13.71 13.22
N PHE A 60 9.75 -14.67 12.31
CA PHE A 60 9.00 -15.92 12.22
C PHE A 60 9.49 -17.02 13.20
N SER A 61 10.65 -16.85 13.82
CA SER A 61 11.23 -17.86 14.73
C SER A 61 10.95 -17.55 16.21
N GLN A 62 11.04 -16.29 16.61
CA GLN A 62 10.86 -15.86 18.02
C GLN A 62 9.44 -16.07 18.55
N GLN A 63 8.47 -16.33 17.68
CA GLN A 63 7.08 -16.50 18.07
C GLN A 63 6.72 -17.89 18.62
N ASN A 64 7.70 -18.80 18.71
CA ASN A 64 7.56 -20.03 19.51
C ASN A 64 7.63 -19.76 21.02
N GLN A 65 8.07 -18.57 21.45
CA GLN A 65 8.03 -18.18 22.86
C GLN A 65 6.74 -17.39 23.10
N GLY A 66 5.84 -17.95 23.89
CA GLY A 66 4.61 -17.29 24.31
C GLY A 66 4.87 -15.95 25.01
N PRO A 67 3.83 -15.14 25.25
CA PRO A 67 3.96 -13.86 25.93
C PRO A 67 4.30 -14.12 27.40
N GLY A 68 5.58 -14.21 27.75
CA GLY A 68 5.95 -14.51 29.13
C GLY A 68 7.42 -14.58 29.51
N GLN A 69 8.38 -14.48 28.59
CA GLN A 69 9.80 -14.48 28.99
C GLN A 69 10.62 -13.55 28.10
N SER A 70 10.90 -12.36 28.61
CA SER A 70 12.03 -11.55 28.19
C SER A 70 12.46 -10.65 29.34
N GLU A 71 12.89 -11.28 30.43
CA GLU A 71 13.81 -10.63 31.37
C GLU A 71 15.23 -11.06 30.94
N ASP A 72 16.05 -10.04 30.72
CA ASP A 72 17.51 -10.04 30.66
C ASP A 72 18.31 -10.14 29.35
N THR A 73 19.00 -9.01 29.12
CA THR A 73 20.33 -8.83 28.51
C THR A 73 20.53 -9.12 27.00
N CYS A 74 20.26 -8.10 26.17
CA CYS A 74 21.22 -7.65 25.16
C CYS A 74 20.88 -6.23 24.70
N SER A 75 21.83 -5.32 24.83
CA SER A 75 21.79 -3.91 24.44
C SER A 75 21.50 -3.71 22.94
N GLU A 76 20.23 -3.50 22.58
CA GLU A 76 19.86 -2.94 21.27
C GLU A 76 20.13 -1.43 21.27
N PRO A 77 20.86 -0.88 20.28
CA PRO A 77 20.98 0.55 20.14
C PRO A 77 19.57 1.12 19.91
N THR A 78 19.20 2.08 20.74
CA THR A 78 17.96 2.85 20.68
C THR A 78 17.70 3.33 19.25
N ASN A 79 16.84 2.59 18.53
CA ASN A 79 16.55 2.87 17.13
C ASN A 79 15.65 4.10 17.06
N LYS A 80 16.29 5.27 17.01
CA LYS A 80 15.67 6.60 16.92
C LYS A 80 14.59 6.60 15.84
N LYS A 81 13.32 6.71 16.27
CA LYS A 81 12.12 7.07 15.48
C LYS A 81 12.04 6.47 14.05
N MET A 82 12.35 5.18 13.88
CA MET A 82 12.11 4.52 12.59
C MET A 82 10.60 4.50 12.30
N ARG A 83 10.18 5.08 11.18
CA ARG A 83 8.77 5.20 10.82
C ARG A 83 8.21 3.79 10.57
N ARG A 84 7.16 3.42 11.30
CA ARG A 84 6.53 2.10 11.16
C ARG A 84 6.04 1.89 9.72
N ASN A 85 6.28 0.70 9.18
CA ASN A 85 5.82 0.34 7.84
C ASN A 85 4.30 0.40 7.73
N ARG A 86 3.84 1.02 6.64
CA ARG A 86 2.42 1.04 6.26
C ARG A 86 2.09 -0.30 5.60
N PHE A 87 0.94 -0.85 5.96
CA PHE A 87 0.37 -2.05 5.35
C PHE A 87 0.22 -1.90 3.84
N LYS A 88 0.44 -3.01 3.14
CA LYS A 88 0.17 -3.14 1.72
C LYS A 88 -0.45 -4.51 1.45
N TRP A 89 -1.45 -4.55 0.57
CA TRP A 89 -2.01 -5.80 0.09
C TRP A 89 -1.01 -6.51 -0.85
N GLY A 90 -0.59 -7.72 -0.48
CA GLY A 90 0.21 -8.58 -1.35
C GLY A 90 -0.64 -9.21 -2.47
N PRO A 91 -0.01 -9.69 -3.56
CA PRO A 91 -0.73 -10.21 -4.72
C PRO A 91 -1.60 -11.43 -4.39
N ALA A 92 -1.12 -12.34 -3.52
CA ALA A 92 -1.91 -13.49 -3.08
C ALA A 92 -3.20 -13.09 -2.37
N SER A 93 -3.11 -12.17 -1.38
CA SER A 93 -4.28 -11.64 -0.70
C SER A 93 -5.24 -10.91 -1.66
N GLN A 94 -4.71 -10.11 -2.59
CA GLN A 94 -5.54 -9.38 -3.56
C GLN A 94 -6.36 -10.33 -4.43
N GLN A 95 -5.76 -11.42 -4.90
CA GLN A 95 -6.45 -12.40 -5.75
C GLN A 95 -7.66 -13.01 -5.02
N ILE A 96 -7.49 -13.41 -3.76
CA ILE A 96 -8.58 -13.93 -2.92
C ILE A 96 -9.68 -12.88 -2.76
N LEU A 97 -9.31 -11.64 -2.44
CA LEU A 97 -10.27 -10.56 -2.22
C LEU A 97 -11.08 -10.22 -3.48
N TYR A 98 -10.46 -10.23 -4.66
CA TYR A 98 -11.20 -10.04 -5.92
C TYR A 98 -12.19 -11.17 -6.18
N GLN A 99 -11.76 -12.42 -6.03
CA GLN A 99 -12.66 -13.57 -6.21
C GLN A 99 -13.84 -13.53 -5.23
N ALA A 100 -13.59 -13.14 -3.98
CA ALA A 100 -14.63 -12.98 -2.98
C ALA A 100 -15.58 -11.82 -3.32
N TYR A 101 -15.06 -10.70 -3.83
CA TYR A 101 -15.83 -9.54 -4.23
C TYR A 101 -16.83 -9.84 -5.35
N ASP A 102 -16.42 -10.63 -6.33
CA ASP A 102 -17.27 -11.04 -7.45
C ASP A 102 -18.45 -11.91 -7.00
N ARG A 103 -18.26 -12.67 -5.91
CA ARG A 103 -19.33 -13.47 -5.28
C ARG A 103 -20.24 -12.62 -4.39
N GLN A 104 -19.65 -11.77 -3.55
CA GLN A 104 -20.35 -10.99 -2.53
C GLN A 104 -19.69 -9.62 -2.31
N LYS A 105 -20.30 -8.55 -2.81
CA LYS A 105 -19.76 -7.17 -2.71
C LYS A 105 -19.87 -6.56 -1.30
N ASN A 106 -20.72 -7.12 -0.44
CA ASN A 106 -20.99 -6.67 0.94
C ASN A 106 -20.87 -7.85 1.92
N PRO A 107 -19.66 -8.34 2.22
CA PRO A 107 -19.48 -9.47 3.12
C PRO A 107 -19.86 -9.13 4.56
N SER A 108 -20.42 -10.12 5.26
CA SER A 108 -20.73 -10.07 6.69
C SER A 108 -19.45 -9.95 7.54
N LYS A 109 -19.58 -9.77 8.85
CA LYS A 109 -18.40 -9.77 9.75
C LYS A 109 -17.69 -11.13 9.74
N GLU A 110 -18.45 -12.20 9.80
CA GLU A 110 -17.94 -13.58 9.77
C GLU A 110 -17.24 -13.90 8.45
N GLU A 111 -17.83 -13.52 7.33
CA GLU A 111 -17.19 -13.72 6.01
C GLU A 111 -15.90 -12.90 5.89
N ARG A 112 -15.85 -11.70 6.47
CA ARG A 112 -14.61 -10.92 6.53
C ARG A 112 -13.55 -11.62 7.38
N GLU A 113 -13.91 -12.20 8.51
CA GLU A 113 -12.98 -12.97 9.35
C GLU A 113 -12.44 -14.20 8.62
N ALA A 114 -13.29 -14.92 7.89
CA ALA A 114 -12.84 -16.02 7.02
C ALA A 114 -11.83 -15.55 5.95
N LEU A 115 -12.09 -14.42 5.29
CA LEU A 115 -11.16 -13.84 4.32
C LEU A 115 -9.83 -13.38 4.95
N VAL A 116 -9.86 -12.91 6.20
CA VAL A 116 -8.63 -12.57 6.95
C VAL A 116 -7.75 -13.79 7.12
N GLU A 117 -8.32 -14.90 7.57
CA GLU A 117 -7.59 -16.15 7.76
C GLU A 117 -7.05 -16.69 6.43
N GLU A 118 -7.87 -16.65 5.37
CA GLU A 118 -7.48 -17.13 4.05
C GLU A 118 -6.35 -16.27 3.45
N CYS A 119 -6.45 -14.94 3.52
CA CYS A 119 -5.40 -14.04 3.06
C CYS A 119 -4.09 -14.23 3.84
N ASN A 120 -4.17 -14.29 5.17
CA ASN A 120 -2.98 -14.48 6.00
C ASN A 120 -2.31 -15.84 5.74
N ARG A 121 -3.10 -16.90 5.54
CA ARG A 121 -2.61 -18.22 5.13
C ARG A 121 -1.87 -18.13 3.80
N ALA A 122 -2.45 -17.48 2.79
CA ALA A 122 -1.85 -17.32 1.48
C ALA A 122 -0.56 -16.47 1.52
N GLU A 123 -0.52 -15.39 2.30
CA GLU A 123 0.69 -14.58 2.52
C GLU A 123 1.81 -15.37 3.20
N CYS A 124 1.46 -16.24 4.17
CA CYS A 124 2.42 -17.12 4.81
C CYS A 124 3.02 -18.12 3.82
N LEU A 125 2.17 -18.77 3.03
CA LEU A 125 2.60 -19.71 2.00
C LEU A 125 3.51 -19.04 0.96
N GLN A 126 3.16 -17.84 0.50
CA GLN A 126 4.00 -17.06 -0.43
C GLN A 126 5.39 -16.75 0.17
N ARG A 127 5.49 -16.59 1.48
CA ARG A 127 6.75 -16.32 2.20
C ARG A 127 7.49 -17.59 2.65
N GLY A 128 6.96 -18.77 2.33
CA GLY A 128 7.54 -20.06 2.72
C GLY A 128 7.47 -20.34 4.22
N VAL A 129 6.50 -19.77 4.93
CA VAL A 129 6.30 -19.97 6.37
C VAL A 129 4.97 -20.66 6.66
N SER A 130 4.91 -21.40 7.78
CA SER A 130 3.68 -22.04 8.23
C SER A 130 2.58 -21.00 8.51
N PRO A 131 1.32 -21.26 8.09
CA PRO A 131 0.17 -20.41 8.43
C PRO A 131 -0.01 -20.14 9.93
N SER A 132 0.43 -21.07 10.79
CA SER A 132 0.41 -20.89 12.26
C SER A 132 1.25 -19.70 12.74
N LYS A 133 2.16 -19.19 11.90
CA LYS A 133 3.05 -18.06 12.19
C LYS A 133 2.60 -16.75 11.53
N ALA A 134 1.32 -16.63 11.19
CA ALA A 134 0.76 -15.45 10.52
C ALA A 134 1.05 -14.13 11.24
N HIS A 135 1.13 -14.12 12.56
CA HIS A 135 1.50 -12.92 13.32
C HIS A 135 2.90 -12.38 12.97
N GLY A 136 3.82 -13.23 12.49
CA GLY A 136 5.13 -12.83 11.97
C GLY A 136 5.05 -12.00 10.67
N LEU A 137 3.88 -11.90 10.02
CA LEU A 137 3.64 -10.95 8.93
C LEU A 137 3.76 -9.48 9.42
N GLY A 138 3.59 -9.24 10.72
CA GLY A 138 3.81 -7.95 11.39
C GLY A 138 3.01 -6.82 10.74
N SER A 139 3.72 -5.81 10.21
CA SER A 139 3.07 -4.69 9.52
C SER A 139 2.17 -5.11 8.34
N ASN A 140 2.44 -6.27 7.75
CA ASN A 140 1.70 -6.84 6.62
C ASN A 140 0.60 -7.84 7.02
N LEU A 141 0.32 -8.02 8.32
CA LEU A 141 -0.76 -8.90 8.80
C LEU A 141 -2.14 -8.42 8.32
N VAL A 142 -2.92 -9.26 7.67
CA VAL A 142 -4.29 -8.93 7.28
C VAL A 142 -5.17 -8.95 8.52
N THR A 143 -6.04 -7.95 8.66
CA THR A 143 -7.01 -7.84 9.76
C THR A 143 -8.39 -7.57 9.22
N GLU A 144 -9.42 -7.84 10.02
CA GLU A 144 -10.83 -7.66 9.66
C GLU A 144 -11.08 -6.24 9.15
N VAL A 145 -10.65 -5.23 9.92
CA VAL A 145 -10.76 -3.80 9.54
C VAL A 145 -10.10 -3.50 8.19
N ARG A 146 -8.99 -4.17 7.84
CA ARG A 146 -8.34 -3.99 6.54
C ARG A 146 -9.21 -4.56 5.42
N VAL A 147 -9.72 -5.77 5.59
CA VAL A 147 -10.64 -6.41 4.62
C VAL A 147 -11.88 -5.55 4.43
N TYR A 148 -12.53 -5.12 5.51
CA TYR A 148 -13.67 -4.20 5.45
C TYR A 148 -13.38 -2.96 4.60
N ASN A 149 -12.27 -2.27 4.89
CA ASN A 149 -11.87 -1.08 4.15
C ASN A 149 -11.58 -1.37 2.68
N TRP A 150 -11.03 -2.54 2.35
CA TRP A 150 -10.81 -2.95 0.96
C TRP A 150 -12.13 -3.05 0.20
N PHE A 151 -13.13 -3.74 0.76
CA PHE A 151 -14.47 -3.86 0.15
C PHE A 151 -15.16 -2.50 0.02
N ALA A 152 -15.06 -1.66 1.06
CA ALA A 152 -15.62 -0.31 1.05
C ALA A 152 -15.01 0.56 -0.06
N ASN A 153 -13.68 0.51 -0.23
CA ASN A 153 -13.00 1.24 -1.29
C ASN A 153 -13.34 0.71 -2.69
N ARG A 154 -13.47 -0.62 -2.85
CA ARG A 154 -13.84 -1.24 -4.13
C ARG A 154 -15.23 -0.82 -4.60
N ARG A 155 -16.21 -0.80 -3.70
CA ARG A 155 -17.57 -0.30 -4.03
C ARG A 155 -17.55 1.18 -4.41
N LYS A 156 -16.78 2.01 -3.71
CA LYS A 156 -16.62 3.44 -4.07
C LYS A 156 -15.99 3.62 -5.45
N GLU A 157 -14.97 2.83 -5.77
CA GLU A 157 -14.31 2.85 -7.08
C GLU A 157 -15.28 2.46 -8.21
N GLU A 158 -16.09 1.41 -8.01
CA GLU A 158 -17.09 1.00 -8.99
C GLU A 158 -18.18 2.06 -9.18
N ALA A 159 -18.69 2.65 -8.10
CA ALA A 159 -19.66 3.74 -8.16
C ALA A 159 -19.10 4.96 -8.89
N PHE A 160 -17.85 5.32 -8.64
CA PHE A 160 -17.17 6.41 -9.35
C PHE A 160 -17.00 6.10 -10.84
N ARG A 161 -16.61 4.87 -11.19
CA ARG A 161 -16.49 4.41 -12.58
C ARG A 161 -17.83 4.43 -13.32
N GLN A 162 -18.92 4.01 -12.68
CA GLN A 162 -20.27 4.07 -13.25
C GLN A 162 -20.72 5.51 -13.49
N LYS A 163 -20.46 6.42 -12.53
CA LYS A 163 -20.77 7.84 -12.69
C LYS A 163 -20.04 8.46 -13.88
N LEU A 164 -18.74 8.21 -14.01
CA LEU A 164 -17.96 8.69 -15.16
C LEU A 164 -18.49 8.18 -16.50
N ALA A 165 -18.94 6.92 -16.56
CA ALA A 165 -19.53 6.36 -17.78
C ALA A 165 -20.88 7.03 -18.14
N MET A 166 -21.72 7.32 -17.14
CA MET A 166 -22.99 8.05 -17.33
C MET A 166 -22.76 9.50 -17.77
N ASP A 167 -21.79 10.20 -17.17
CA ASP A 167 -21.43 11.57 -17.56
C ASP A 167 -20.89 11.61 -19.00
N ALA A 168 -20.08 10.63 -19.40
CA ALA A 168 -19.56 10.52 -20.76
C ALA A 168 -20.67 10.25 -21.81
N TYR A 169 -21.66 9.41 -21.48
CA TYR A 169 -22.80 9.18 -22.37
C TYR A 169 -23.73 10.40 -22.44
N SER A 170 -23.92 11.11 -21.33
CA SER A 170 -24.75 12.32 -21.27
C SER A 170 -24.14 13.49 -22.05
N SER A 171 -22.81 13.62 -22.05
CA SER A 171 -22.08 14.62 -22.86
C SER A 171 -22.19 14.37 -24.37
N ASN A 172 -22.43 13.13 -24.81
CA ASN A 172 -22.63 12.80 -26.22
C ASN A 172 -24.08 13.04 -26.68
N GLN A 173 -25.04 13.17 -25.76
CA GLN A 173 -26.44 13.42 -26.09
C GLN A 173 -26.75 14.93 -26.19
N THR A 174 -25.91 15.81 -25.63
CA THR A 174 -26.09 17.27 -25.67
C THR A 174 -25.61 17.95 -26.96
N HIS A 175 -24.97 17.21 -27.89
CA HIS A 175 -24.56 17.75 -29.19
C HIS A 175 -25.57 17.53 -30.33
N ASN A 176 -26.79 17.02 -30.05
CA ASN A 176 -27.73 16.69 -31.13
C ASN A 176 -29.13 17.30 -31.06
N LEU A 177 -29.38 18.37 -30.28
CA LEU A 177 -30.63 19.12 -30.40
C LEU A 177 -30.43 20.65 -30.28
N ASN A 178 -30.63 21.29 -31.44
CA ASN A 178 -31.01 22.67 -31.75
C ASN A 178 -30.00 23.83 -31.60
N PRO A 179 -29.67 24.51 -32.73
CA PRO A 179 -29.25 25.91 -32.70
C PRO A 179 -30.49 26.79 -32.49
N LEU A 180 -30.27 28.05 -32.12
CA LEU A 180 -31.27 29.11 -31.85
C LEU A 180 -31.65 29.19 -30.37
N LEU A 181 -31.01 30.12 -29.66
CA LEU A 181 -31.70 31.12 -28.85
C LEU A 181 -30.73 32.25 -28.50
N THR A 182 -30.93 33.33 -29.24
CA THR A 182 -30.44 34.70 -29.07
C THR A 182 -30.98 35.31 -27.77
N HIS A 183 -30.13 35.92 -26.93
CA HIS A 183 -30.41 37.05 -26.02
C HIS A 183 -29.16 37.22 -25.13
N GLY A 184 -28.50 38.37 -24.96
CA GLY A 184 -29.01 39.71 -24.69
C GLY A 184 -28.43 40.15 -23.34
N SER A 185 -27.22 40.73 -23.33
CA SER A 185 -26.55 41.24 -22.12
C SER A 185 -27.14 42.57 -21.64
N PRO A 186 -27.09 42.82 -20.33
CA PRO A 186 -26.40 44.04 -19.89
C PRO A 186 -25.39 43.77 -18.77
N HIS A 187 -24.24 44.44 -18.93
CA HIS A 187 -23.06 44.45 -18.09
C HIS A 187 -23.25 45.44 -16.92
N HIS A 188 -22.99 45.03 -15.68
CA HIS A 188 -22.87 45.93 -14.53
C HIS A 188 -21.46 45.80 -13.90
N GLN A 189 -20.95 46.95 -13.48
CA GLN A 189 -19.55 47.34 -13.27
C GLN A 189 -18.82 46.72 -12.04
N PRO A 190 -17.48 46.87 -11.95
CA PRO A 190 -16.60 46.09 -11.06
C PRO A 190 -16.39 46.73 -9.68
N SER A 191 -16.29 45.90 -8.64
CA SER A 191 -15.92 46.31 -7.28
C SER A 191 -14.43 46.11 -6.99
N SER A 192 -13.82 47.19 -6.50
CA SER A 192 -12.43 47.43 -6.14
C SER A 192 -11.90 46.63 -4.93
N SER A 193 -10.60 46.33 -4.96
CA SER A 193 -9.80 45.80 -3.84
C SER A 193 -9.27 46.93 -2.94
N PRO A 194 -8.94 46.66 -1.66
CA PRO A 194 -8.01 47.50 -0.90
C PRO A 194 -6.67 46.81 -0.59
N PRO A 195 -5.58 47.58 -0.36
CA PRO A 195 -4.20 47.10 -0.38
C PRO A 195 -3.57 46.87 1.02
N ASN A 196 -2.44 46.15 0.97
CA ASN A 196 -1.43 45.91 2.01
C ASN A 196 -1.14 47.09 2.94
N LYS A 197 -0.80 46.76 4.20
CA LYS A 197 0.13 47.57 4.99
C LYS A 197 1.10 46.69 5.78
N MET A 198 2.37 46.89 5.50
CA MET A 198 3.53 46.54 6.32
C MET A 198 3.51 47.36 7.61
N SER A 199 3.84 46.72 8.73
CA SER A 199 4.86 47.12 9.71
C SER A 199 4.89 46.11 10.86
#